data_AF-A0A4V4HAV3-F1
#
_entry.id   AF-A0A4V4HAV3-F1
#
_cell.length_a   1.000
_cell.length_b   1.000
_cell.length_c   1.000
_cell.angle_alpha   90.00
_cell.angle_beta   90.00
_cell.angle_gamma   90.00
#
_symmetry.space_group_name_H-M   'P 1'
#
loop_
_entity.id
_entity.type
_entity.pdbx_description
1 polymer ?
#
loop_
_entity_poly.entity_id
_entity_poly.type
_entity_poly.pdbx_seq_one_letter_code
_entity_poly.pdbx_strand_id
1 'polypeptide(L)'
;STPDLKNVLLPRDSLSRFLRIAKVNTSRNRETCGLLLGRAEGRKYVVTTLLIPKQHSTSDTCTMDEEELVLQFTEERGLITLGWIHTHPTQSCFMSSVDLHTHSGFQCMLPESFAVVCAPQSNPNFGIFRLTDPPGLQTILECRAKEAFHPHPDLPIYTDADKGHVQMRELALEIVDIR
;
A
#
# COMPACT_ATOMS: atom_id res chain seq x y z
N SER A 1 0.48 19.65 -16.36
CA SER A 1 1.17 19.72 -15.05
C SER A 1 0.58 18.63 -14.19
N THR A 2 1.40 17.74 -13.65
CA THR A 2 0.96 16.86 -12.56
C THR A 2 0.46 17.73 -11.43
N PRO A 3 -0.78 17.56 -10.92
CA PRO A 3 -1.28 18.36 -9.83
C PRO A 3 -0.35 18.23 -8.62
N ASP A 4 -0.12 19.33 -7.90
CA ASP A 4 0.64 19.29 -6.65
C ASP A 4 -0.08 18.39 -5.65
N LEU A 5 0.53 17.26 -5.34
CA LEU A 5 0.02 16.27 -4.40
C LEU A 5 0.09 16.83 -2.98
N LYS A 6 -0.96 16.60 -2.17
CA LYS A 6 -0.88 16.91 -0.74
C LYS A 6 0.16 16.00 -0.08
N ASN A 7 0.87 16.55 0.90
CA ASN A 7 1.78 15.75 1.72
C ASN A 7 1.00 14.69 2.51
N VAL A 8 1.54 13.48 2.60
CA VAL A 8 1.01 12.39 3.43
C VAL A 8 2.04 12.06 4.51
N LEU A 9 1.64 12.16 5.78
CA LEU A 9 2.51 11.80 6.90
C LEU A 9 2.27 10.35 7.31
N LEU A 10 3.33 9.54 7.23
CA LEU A 10 3.33 8.12 7.60
C LEU A 10 4.07 7.93 8.95
N PRO A 11 3.43 7.39 10.00
CA PRO A 11 4.13 7.04 11.24
C PRO A 11 5.29 6.08 10.97
N ARG A 12 6.49 6.41 11.47
CA ARG A 12 7.72 5.63 11.20
C ARG A 12 7.65 4.21 11.76
N ASP A 13 6.93 4.03 12.87
CA ASP A 13 6.76 2.73 13.50
C ASP A 13 5.75 1.81 12.79
N SER A 14 5.06 2.30 11.74
CA SER A 14 4.14 1.49 10.92
C SER A 14 4.81 0.23 10.36
N LEU A 15 6.03 0.35 9.85
CA LEU A 15 6.78 -0.77 9.26
C LEU A 15 7.09 -1.86 10.29
N SER A 16 7.67 -1.48 11.43
CA SER A 16 8.09 -2.44 12.46
C SER A 16 6.89 -3.07 13.17
N ARG A 17 5.82 -2.30 13.40
CA ARG A 17 4.55 -2.81 13.94
C ARG A 17 3.88 -3.77 12.98
N PHE A 18 3.81 -3.43 11.70
CA PHE A 18 3.23 -4.29 10.67
C PHE A 18 3.99 -5.62 10.55
N LEU A 19 5.33 -5.56 10.43
CA LEU A 19 6.17 -6.77 10.36
C LEU A 19 6.01 -7.68 11.58
N ARG A 20 5.79 -7.11 12.77
CA ARG A 20 5.51 -7.90 13.98
C ARG A 20 4.20 -8.67 13.88
N ILE A 21 3.17 -8.08 13.29
CA ILE A 21 1.85 -8.72 13.07
C ILE A 21 1.95 -9.79 11.97
N ALA A 22 2.66 -9.47 10.88
CA ALA A 22 2.83 -10.35 9.74
C ALA A 22 3.78 -11.53 10.01
N LYS A 23 4.60 -11.47 11.07
CA LYS A 23 5.70 -12.42 11.38
C LYS A 23 5.32 -13.89 11.20
N VAL A 24 4.15 -14.31 11.68
CA VAL A 24 3.70 -15.71 11.57
C VAL A 24 3.51 -16.11 10.10
N ASN A 25 2.84 -15.28 9.31
CA ASN A 25 2.64 -15.53 7.88
C ASN A 25 3.94 -15.44 7.11
N THR A 26 4.77 -14.42 7.37
CA THR A 26 6.09 -14.26 6.76
C THR A 26 6.97 -15.49 7.00
N SER A 27 6.97 -16.06 8.21
CA SER A 27 7.73 -17.28 8.52
C SER A 27 7.23 -18.54 7.78
N ARG A 28 6.00 -18.50 7.28
CA ARG A 28 5.37 -19.56 6.47
C ARG A 28 5.41 -19.26 4.98
N ASN A 29 6.21 -18.28 4.55
CA ASN A 29 6.28 -17.79 3.17
C ASN A 29 4.90 -17.41 2.63
N ARG A 30 4.11 -16.68 3.42
CA ARG A 30 2.81 -16.13 3.03
C ARG A 30 2.82 -14.62 3.17
N GLU A 31 2.27 -13.94 2.18
CA GLU A 31 2.09 -12.50 2.25
C GLU A 31 1.07 -12.13 3.34
N THR A 32 1.15 -10.90 3.79
CA THR A 32 0.15 -10.24 4.64
C THR A 32 0.00 -8.82 4.11
N CYS A 33 -1.22 -8.30 4.10
CA CYS A 33 -1.56 -6.96 3.67
C CYS A 33 -2.34 -6.22 4.77
N GLY A 34 -2.27 -4.89 4.75
CA GLY A 34 -2.97 -3.99 5.66
C GLY A 34 -3.24 -2.65 5.00
N LEU A 35 -4.20 -1.92 5.55
CA LEU A 35 -4.61 -0.60 5.06
C LEU A 35 -4.06 0.50 5.96
N LEU A 36 -3.53 1.55 5.34
CA LEU A 36 -3.04 2.74 6.00
C LEU A 36 -4.15 3.80 5.94
N LEU A 37 -4.89 3.90 7.03
CA LEU A 37 -6.05 4.78 7.15
C LEU A 37 -5.68 6.05 7.91
N GLY A 38 -6.34 7.15 7.57
CA GLY A 38 -6.00 8.44 8.16
C GLY A 38 -7.05 9.51 7.95
N ARG A 39 -6.64 10.76 8.16
CA ARG A 39 -7.52 11.93 8.06
C ARG A 39 -6.83 13.07 7.31
N ALA A 40 -7.64 13.96 6.74
CA ALA A 40 -7.17 15.23 6.24
C ALA A 40 -6.94 16.21 7.40
N GLU A 41 -5.76 16.82 7.45
CA GLU A 41 -5.41 17.88 8.40
C GLU A 41 -4.97 19.12 7.63
N GLY A 42 -5.92 20.00 7.30
CA GLY A 42 -5.64 21.18 6.48
C GLY A 42 -5.20 20.80 5.07
N ARG A 43 -3.93 21.05 4.71
CA ARG A 43 -3.36 20.78 3.37
C ARG A 43 -2.53 19.49 3.28
N LYS A 44 -2.62 18.62 4.29
CA LYS A 44 -1.93 17.33 4.33
C LYS A 44 -2.87 16.20 4.75
N TYR A 45 -2.48 14.97 4.50
CA TYR A 45 -3.07 13.78 5.11
C TYR A 45 -2.13 13.24 6.19
N VAL A 46 -2.71 12.61 7.21
CA VAL A 46 -1.96 11.96 8.28
C VAL A 46 -2.51 10.55 8.46
N VAL A 47 -1.65 9.55 8.29
CA VAL A 47 -1.97 8.17 8.63
C VAL A 47 -2.02 8.06 10.15
N THR A 48 -3.14 7.56 10.66
CA THR A 48 -3.39 7.42 12.10
C THR A 48 -3.72 5.99 12.51
N THR A 49 -4.15 5.15 11.57
CA THR A 49 -4.60 3.78 11.84
C THR A 49 -3.99 2.82 10.81
N LEU A 50 -3.41 1.72 11.28
CA LEU A 50 -3.07 0.56 10.46
C LEU A 50 -4.12 -0.52 10.73
N LEU A 51 -4.97 -0.76 9.74
CA LEU A 51 -6.00 -1.80 9.79
C LEU A 51 -5.47 -3.08 9.13
N ILE A 52 -5.60 -4.21 9.82
CA ILE A 52 -5.30 -5.53 9.28
C ILE A 52 -6.64 -6.21 8.99
N PRO A 53 -7.10 -6.20 7.73
CA PRO A 53 -8.39 -6.79 7.37
C PRO A 53 -8.29 -8.32 7.39
N LYS A 54 -9.43 -8.98 7.46
CA LYS A 54 -9.53 -10.39 7.08
C LYS A 54 -9.03 -10.54 5.64
N GLN A 55 -8.24 -11.57 5.41
CA GLN A 55 -7.51 -11.73 4.16
C GLN A 55 -7.10 -13.17 3.94
N HIS A 56 -6.95 -13.56 2.68
CA HIS A 56 -6.33 -14.80 2.29
C HIS A 56 -5.10 -14.51 1.42
N SER A 57 -4.01 -15.23 1.69
CA SER A 57 -2.74 -15.01 1.01
C SER A 57 -2.08 -16.29 0.51
N THR A 58 -1.32 -16.15 -0.56
CA THR A 58 -0.36 -17.13 -1.07
C THR A 58 1.07 -16.64 -0.78
N SER A 59 2.08 -17.25 -1.40
CA SER A 59 3.47 -16.76 -1.35
C SER A 59 3.70 -15.45 -2.08
N ASP A 60 2.81 -15.11 -3.02
CA ASP A 60 3.03 -14.02 -3.99
C ASP A 60 1.77 -13.14 -4.16
N THR A 61 0.71 -13.37 -3.37
CA THR A 61 -0.52 -12.55 -3.40
C THR A 61 -1.15 -12.44 -2.01
N CYS A 62 -1.82 -11.30 -1.78
CA CYS A 62 -2.71 -11.08 -0.64
C CYS A 62 -4.01 -10.41 -1.12
N THR A 63 -5.14 -11.03 -0.82
CA THR A 63 -6.47 -10.51 -1.16
C THR A 63 -7.24 -10.24 0.13
N MET A 64 -7.81 -9.04 0.24
CA MET A 64 -8.67 -8.68 1.36
C MET A 64 -10.04 -9.34 1.19
N ASP A 65 -10.55 -9.90 2.28
CA ASP A 65 -11.91 -10.41 2.38
C ASP A 65 -12.80 -9.36 3.06
N GLU A 66 -14.12 -9.51 2.90
CA GLU A 66 -15.13 -8.72 3.64
C GLU A 66 -14.93 -7.19 3.50
N GLU A 67 -14.77 -6.70 2.27
CA GLU A 67 -14.59 -5.26 1.96
C GLU A 67 -15.69 -4.37 2.56
N GLU A 68 -16.91 -4.91 2.75
CA GLU A 68 -18.02 -4.23 3.41
C GLU A 68 -17.71 -3.86 4.87
N LEU A 69 -17.00 -4.73 5.62
CA LEU A 69 -16.59 -4.42 7.00
C LEU A 69 -15.53 -3.32 7.03
N VAL A 70 -14.61 -3.35 6.06
CA VAL A 70 -13.60 -2.29 5.91
C VAL A 70 -14.29 -0.95 5.62
N LEU A 71 -15.25 -0.95 4.68
CA LEU A 71 -16.01 0.25 4.33
C LEU A 71 -16.75 0.79 5.56
N GLN A 72 -17.54 -0.06 6.25
CA GLN A 72 -18.25 0.33 7.46
C GLN A 72 -17.32 0.90 8.53
N PHE A 73 -16.17 0.24 8.78
CA PHE A 73 -15.17 0.72 9.73
C PHE A 73 -14.63 2.11 9.37
N THR A 74 -14.34 2.34 8.08
CA THR A 74 -13.84 3.64 7.61
C THR A 74 -14.89 4.74 7.72
N GLU A 75 -16.15 4.45 7.37
CA GLU A 75 -17.25 5.41 7.40
C GLU A 75 -17.61 5.82 8.84
N GLU A 76 -17.80 4.85 9.73
CA GLU A 76 -18.13 5.11 11.14
C GLU A 76 -17.08 5.96 11.85
N ARG A 77 -15.80 5.82 11.46
CA ARG A 77 -14.68 6.57 12.05
C ARG A 77 -14.28 7.80 11.25
N GLY A 78 -14.90 8.06 10.10
CA GLY A 78 -14.53 9.13 9.18
C GLY A 78 -13.05 9.06 8.77
N LEU A 79 -12.57 7.86 8.43
CA LEU A 79 -11.21 7.59 7.99
C LEU A 79 -11.13 7.50 6.46
N ILE A 80 -10.01 7.94 5.91
CA ILE A 80 -9.69 7.89 4.49
C ILE A 80 -8.65 6.79 4.29
N THR A 81 -8.83 5.94 3.28
CA THR A 81 -7.78 5.01 2.84
C THR A 81 -6.69 5.77 2.09
N LEU A 82 -5.56 6.00 2.77
CA LEU A 82 -4.44 6.78 2.23
C LEU A 82 -3.42 5.92 1.50
N GLY A 83 -3.47 4.61 1.70
CA GLY A 83 -2.53 3.67 1.10
C GLY A 83 -2.67 2.29 1.70
N TRP A 84 -1.75 1.41 1.34
CA TRP A 84 -1.71 0.03 1.82
C TRP A 84 -0.28 -0.43 2.03
N ILE A 85 -0.11 -1.49 2.82
CA ILE A 85 1.18 -2.07 3.16
C ILE A 85 1.09 -3.59 3.04
N HIS A 86 2.09 -4.22 2.43
CA HIS A 86 2.17 -5.68 2.36
C HIS A 86 3.59 -6.20 2.52
N THR A 87 3.73 -7.51 2.71
CA THR A 87 5.04 -8.17 2.82
C THR A 87 5.37 -8.97 1.57
N HIS A 88 6.62 -8.87 1.13
CA HIS A 88 7.30 -9.86 0.29
C HIS A 88 8.18 -10.74 1.21
N PRO A 89 7.75 -11.96 1.60
CA PRO A 89 8.48 -12.74 2.60
C PRO A 89 9.89 -13.13 2.17
N THR A 90 10.09 -13.41 0.88
CA THR A 90 11.37 -13.87 0.30
C THR A 90 11.81 -13.06 -0.92
N GLN A 91 10.88 -12.38 -1.59
CA GLN A 91 11.13 -11.60 -2.79
C GLN A 91 11.84 -10.27 -2.44
N SER A 92 12.44 -9.65 -3.45
CA SER A 92 13.05 -8.32 -3.32
C SER A 92 11.98 -7.23 -3.13
N CYS A 93 12.43 -6.02 -2.79
CA CYS A 93 11.53 -4.88 -2.62
C CYS A 93 11.21 -4.21 -3.97
N PHE A 94 10.06 -4.50 -4.56
CA PHE A 94 9.55 -3.91 -5.80
C PHE A 94 8.02 -4.01 -5.87
N MET A 95 7.38 -3.33 -6.82
CA MET A 95 5.96 -3.51 -7.12
C MET A 95 5.78 -4.61 -8.17
N SER A 96 5.15 -5.72 -7.81
CA SER A 96 4.81 -6.80 -8.75
C SER A 96 3.67 -6.41 -9.70
N SER A 97 3.42 -7.21 -10.73
CA SER A 97 2.29 -6.99 -11.65
C SER A 97 0.95 -6.88 -10.90
N VAL A 98 0.71 -7.77 -9.94
CA VAL A 98 -0.48 -7.76 -9.08
C VAL A 98 -0.53 -6.50 -8.23
N ASP A 99 0.60 -6.07 -7.65
CA ASP A 99 0.66 -4.87 -6.82
C ASP A 99 0.33 -3.61 -7.63
N LEU A 100 0.83 -3.52 -8.87
CA LEU A 100 0.55 -2.40 -9.77
C LEU A 100 -0.94 -2.31 -10.08
N HIS A 101 -1.58 -3.44 -10.40
CA HIS A 101 -3.01 -3.52 -10.66
C HIS A 101 -3.85 -3.16 -9.43
N THR A 102 -3.54 -3.73 -8.26
CA THR A 102 -4.18 -3.40 -6.99
C THR A 102 -4.03 -1.91 -6.68
N HIS A 103 -2.81 -1.39 -6.78
CA HIS A 103 -2.53 0.01 -6.45
C HIS A 103 -3.19 1.01 -7.41
N SER A 104 -3.41 0.64 -8.68
CA SER A 104 -4.09 1.50 -9.65
C SER A 104 -5.50 1.90 -9.19
N GLY A 105 -6.24 0.99 -8.56
CA GLY A 105 -7.56 1.28 -7.99
C GLY A 105 -7.48 2.31 -6.86
N PHE A 106 -6.56 2.12 -5.92
CA PHE A 106 -6.35 3.08 -4.83
C PHE A 106 -5.92 4.46 -5.32
N GLN A 107 -4.98 4.53 -6.28
CA GLN A 107 -4.49 5.80 -6.79
C GLN A 107 -5.52 6.53 -7.68
N CYS A 108 -6.40 5.79 -8.35
CA CYS A 108 -7.53 6.38 -9.09
C CYS A 108 -8.55 7.03 -8.15
N MET A 109 -8.75 6.45 -6.95
CA MET A 109 -9.65 7.01 -5.93
C MET A 109 -9.02 8.17 -5.16
N LEU A 110 -7.71 8.12 -4.92
CA LEU A 110 -6.96 9.16 -4.23
C LEU A 110 -5.59 9.34 -4.90
N PRO A 111 -5.33 10.47 -5.59
CA PRO A 111 -4.05 10.71 -6.27
C PRO A 111 -2.82 10.65 -5.35
N GLU A 112 -2.98 10.95 -4.07
CA GLU A 112 -1.94 10.84 -3.03
C GLU A 112 -1.75 9.43 -2.47
N SER A 113 -2.50 8.43 -2.94
CA SER A 113 -2.36 7.05 -2.47
C SER A 113 -0.94 6.51 -2.70
N PHE A 114 -0.49 5.64 -1.82
CA PHE A 114 0.82 4.99 -1.88
C PHE A 114 0.76 3.53 -1.44
N ALA A 115 1.73 2.74 -1.89
CA ALA A 115 1.91 1.34 -1.53
C ALA A 115 3.22 1.17 -0.76
N VAL A 116 3.21 0.42 0.33
CA VAL A 116 4.41 0.09 1.10
C VAL A 116 4.71 -1.39 0.97
N VAL A 117 5.85 -1.73 0.37
CA VAL A 117 6.33 -3.10 0.27
C VAL A 117 7.33 -3.34 1.38
N CYS A 118 7.12 -4.35 2.22
CA CYS A 118 8.06 -4.79 3.24
C CYS A 118 8.74 -6.09 2.79
N ALA A 119 10.05 -6.04 2.53
CA ALA A 119 10.86 -7.17 2.07
C ALA A 119 11.93 -7.53 3.11
N PRO A 120 11.57 -8.19 4.24
CA PRO A 120 12.46 -8.35 5.40
C PRO A 120 13.75 -9.13 5.14
N GLN A 121 13.83 -9.90 4.05
CA GLN A 121 15.02 -10.66 3.65
C GLN A 121 15.86 -9.97 2.57
N SER A 122 15.44 -8.78 2.11
CA SER A 122 16.05 -8.03 1.01
C SER A 122 16.76 -6.76 1.51
N ASN A 123 17.62 -6.19 0.67
CA ASN A 123 18.14 -4.84 0.80
C ASN A 123 17.85 -4.04 -0.50
N PRO A 124 17.01 -2.98 -0.46
CA PRO A 124 16.35 -2.43 0.72
C PRO A 124 15.29 -3.39 1.30
N ASN A 125 15.02 -3.24 2.60
CA ASN A 125 14.09 -4.09 3.35
C ASN A 125 12.65 -3.55 3.34
N PHE A 126 12.42 -2.36 2.81
CA PHE A 126 11.11 -1.83 2.47
C PHE A 126 11.22 -0.77 1.37
N GLY A 127 10.09 -0.41 0.77
CA GLY A 127 9.97 0.66 -0.21
C GLY A 127 8.58 1.27 -0.17
N ILE A 128 8.47 2.54 -0.53
CA ILE A 128 7.20 3.28 -0.55
C ILE A 128 7.02 3.79 -1.97
N PHE A 129 5.99 3.30 -2.65
CA PHE A 129 5.82 3.46 -4.09
C PHE A 129 4.50 4.11 -4.44
N ARG A 130 4.44 4.68 -5.65
CA ARG A 130 3.22 5.12 -6.33
C ARG A 130 3.33 4.84 -7.82
N LEU A 131 2.21 4.73 -8.54
CA LEU A 131 2.23 4.78 -10.00
C LEU A 131 2.61 6.19 -10.45
N THR A 132 3.40 6.28 -11.52
CA THR A 132 3.57 7.55 -12.22
C THR A 132 2.25 7.93 -12.87
N ASP A 133 1.95 9.22 -12.95
CA ASP A 133 0.66 9.68 -13.45
C ASP A 133 0.81 11.05 -14.12
N PRO A 134 1.04 11.09 -15.45
CA PRO A 134 1.27 9.97 -16.37
C PRO A 134 2.71 9.39 -16.30
N PRO A 135 3.05 8.25 -16.97
CA PRO A 135 2.17 7.38 -17.79
C PRO A 135 1.67 6.10 -17.09
N GLY A 136 2.16 5.78 -15.90
CA GLY A 136 1.97 4.49 -15.24
C GLY A 136 0.51 4.15 -14.94
N LEU A 137 -0.23 5.06 -14.31
CA LEU A 137 -1.63 4.86 -13.94
C LEU A 137 -2.47 4.49 -15.16
N GLN A 138 -2.37 5.26 -16.24
CA GLN A 138 -3.09 4.98 -17.47
C GLN A 138 -2.70 3.63 -18.09
N THR A 139 -1.40 3.31 -18.08
CA THR A 139 -0.88 2.05 -18.64
C THR A 139 -1.47 0.83 -17.92
N ILE A 140 -1.60 0.89 -16.59
CA ILE A 140 -2.18 -0.20 -15.81
C ILE A 140 -3.70 -0.29 -16.02
N LEU A 141 -4.42 0.84 -16.00
CA LEU A 141 -5.88 0.87 -16.23
C LEU A 141 -6.28 0.38 -17.63
N GLU A 142 -5.42 0.58 -18.63
CA GLU A 142 -5.63 0.11 -20.01
C GLU A 142 -5.16 -1.33 -20.24
N CYS A 143 -4.44 -1.94 -19.30
CA CYS A 143 -3.99 -3.31 -19.44
C CYS A 143 -5.19 -4.29 -19.50
N ARG A 144 -5.10 -5.29 -20.38
CA ARG A 144 -6.14 -6.32 -20.62
C ARG A 144 -5.62 -7.75 -20.48
N ALA A 145 -4.38 -7.91 -19.99
CA ALA A 145 -3.81 -9.23 -19.74
C ALA A 145 -4.64 -9.97 -18.69
N LYS A 146 -4.85 -11.27 -18.91
CA LYS A 146 -5.67 -12.14 -18.03
C LYS A 146 -4.84 -12.89 -16.99
N GLU A 147 -3.54 -12.99 -17.20
CA GLU A 147 -2.61 -13.66 -16.28
C GLU A 147 -2.31 -12.74 -15.09
N ALA A 148 -2.27 -13.29 -13.88
CA ALA A 148 -1.99 -12.51 -12.67
C ALA A 148 -0.59 -11.85 -12.72
N PHE A 149 0.40 -12.56 -13.24
CA PHE A 149 1.76 -12.07 -13.42
C PHE A 149 2.09 -11.96 -14.90
N HIS A 150 2.24 -10.74 -15.38
CA HIS A 150 2.63 -10.43 -16.75
C HIS A 150 3.51 -9.19 -16.79
N PRO A 151 4.40 -9.05 -17.79
CA PRO A 151 5.18 -7.85 -17.97
C PRO A 151 4.31 -6.69 -18.49
N HIS A 152 4.72 -5.47 -18.14
CA HIS A 152 4.18 -4.23 -18.70
C HIS A 152 5.18 -3.61 -19.69
N PRO A 153 4.75 -2.65 -20.54
CA PRO A 153 5.65 -1.95 -21.44
C PRO A 153 6.82 -1.31 -20.70
N ASP A 154 7.97 -1.19 -21.37
CA ASP A 154 9.18 -0.57 -20.83
C ASP A 154 9.01 0.96 -20.74
N LEU A 155 8.29 1.38 -19.71
CA LEU A 155 7.94 2.75 -19.35
C LEU A 155 8.18 2.93 -17.85
N PRO A 156 8.33 4.17 -17.36
CA PRO A 156 8.44 4.42 -15.92
C PRO A 156 7.06 4.23 -15.26
N ILE A 157 6.64 2.99 -15.01
CA ILE A 157 5.29 2.66 -14.53
C ILE A 157 5.05 3.14 -13.08
N TYR A 158 6.05 3.01 -12.23
CA TYR A 158 5.96 3.41 -10.83
C TYR A 158 7.26 4.09 -10.38
N THR A 159 7.19 4.79 -9.26
CA THR A 159 8.32 5.53 -8.68
C THR A 159 8.23 5.54 -7.16
N ASP A 160 9.31 5.96 -6.50
CA ASP A 160 9.37 6.18 -5.07
C ASP A 160 8.45 7.34 -4.66
N ALA A 161 7.54 7.10 -3.71
CA ALA A 161 6.63 8.09 -3.16
C ALA A 161 7.23 8.88 -1.98
N ASP A 162 8.22 8.31 -1.29
CA ASP A 162 8.91 8.91 -0.14
C ASP A 162 9.98 9.96 -0.54
N LYS A 163 10.38 9.97 -1.81
CA LYS A 163 11.12 11.07 -2.45
C LYS A 163 10.21 12.22 -2.91
N GLY A 164 8.90 12.05 -2.78
CA GLY A 164 7.86 12.99 -3.21
C GLY A 164 6.98 13.45 -2.06
N HIS A 165 5.70 13.07 -2.11
CA HIS A 165 4.65 13.58 -1.22
C HIS A 165 4.51 12.81 0.09
N VAL A 166 5.06 11.60 0.20
CA VAL A 166 4.99 10.79 1.43
C VAL A 166 6.17 11.11 2.33
N GLN A 167 5.91 11.39 3.60
CA GLN A 167 6.93 11.76 4.58
C GLN A 167 6.79 10.92 5.85
N MET A 168 7.80 10.11 6.15
CA MET A 168 7.84 9.38 7.41
C MET A 168 8.12 10.32 8.58
N ARG A 169 7.34 10.22 9.66
CA ARG A 169 7.43 11.07 10.86
C ARG A 169 7.22 10.26 12.14
N GLU A 170 7.70 10.77 13.26
CA GLU A 170 7.36 10.24 14.58
C GLU A 170 5.96 10.71 14.95
N LEU A 171 4.99 9.81 14.86
CA LEU A 171 3.56 10.07 15.04
C LEU A 171 2.91 8.85 15.73
N ALA A 172 1.77 9.07 16.39
CA ALA A 172 1.01 7.97 16.96
C ALA A 172 0.32 7.14 15.87
N LEU A 173 0.30 5.82 16.06
CA LEU A 173 -0.38 4.88 15.17
C LEU A 173 -1.23 3.89 15.99
N GLU A 174 -2.54 3.89 15.74
CA GLU A 174 -3.47 2.86 16.21
C GLU A 174 -3.32 1.61 15.33
N ILE A 175 -3.29 0.43 15.95
CA ILE A 175 -3.36 -0.85 15.24
C ILE A 175 -4.74 -1.45 15.48
N VAL A 176 -5.44 -1.78 14.40
CA VAL A 176 -6.72 -2.49 14.46
C VAL A 176 -6.59 -3.77 13.65
N ASP A 177 -6.89 -4.90 14.27
CA ASP A 177 -6.76 -6.22 13.64
C ASP A 177 -8.14 -6.89 13.68
N ILE A 178 -8.72 -7.12 12.50
CA ILE A 178 -10.07 -7.69 12.32
C ILE A 178 -10.03 -9.04 11.59
N ARG A 179 -8.87 -9.71 11.59
CA ARG A 179 -8.69 -11.03 10.98
C ARG A 179 -9.51 -12.13 11.65
#